data_AF-A0A4Q2SF96-F1
#
_entry.id   AF-A0A4Q2SF96-F1
#
_cell.length_a   1.000
_cell.length_b   1.000
_cell.length_c   1.000
_cell.angle_alpha   90.00
_cell.angle_beta   90.00
_cell.angle_gamma   90.00
#
_symmetry.space_group_name_H-M   'P 1'
#
loop_
_entity.id
_entity.type
_entity.pdbx_description
1 polymer ?
#
loop_
_entity_poly.entity_id
_entity_poly.type
_entity_poly.pdbx_seq_one_letter_code
_entity_poly.pdbx_strand_id
1 'polypeptide(L)'
;MTNQIRLTDELNALYASYVESINDAVAADDLALAAELADSYDRDAILLMAEREGRQDLLSHFGLTQDGGRISVQRDTPLRRLVKSVAALRSA
;
A
#
# COMPACT_ATOMS: atom_id res chain seq x y z
N MET A 1 6.95 31.33 2.97
CA MET A 1 5.74 30.56 2.61
C MET A 1 6.13 29.10 2.69
N THR A 2 5.71 28.39 3.74
CA THR A 2 5.94 26.95 3.87
C THR A 2 5.19 26.27 2.74
N ASN A 3 5.93 25.68 1.80
CA ASN A 3 5.38 24.90 0.71
C ASN A 3 4.85 23.58 1.32
N GLN A 4 3.67 23.62 1.93
CA GLN A 4 3.01 22.40 2.39
C GLN A 4 2.70 21.56 1.17
N ILE A 5 3.48 20.49 1.00
CA ILE A 5 3.17 19.42 0.03
C ILE A 5 1.76 18.94 0.37
N ARG A 6 0.88 18.88 -0.65
CA ARG A 6 -0.50 18.46 -0.45
C ARG A 6 -0.52 16.96 -0.16
N LEU A 7 -1.45 16.49 0.65
CA LEU A 7 -1.65 15.05 0.92
C LEU A 7 -1.73 14.24 -0.38
N THR A 8 -2.39 14.77 -1.41
CA THR A 8 -2.46 14.12 -2.73
C THR A 8 -1.09 13.96 -3.38
N ASP A 9 -0.19 14.93 -3.24
CA ASP A 9 1.15 14.86 -3.81
C ASP A 9 2.00 13.81 -3.07
N GLU A 10 1.85 13.70 -1.75
CA GLU A 10 2.52 12.66 -0.94
C GLU A 10 1.99 11.26 -1.27
N LEU A 11 0.68 11.11 -1.43
CA LEU A 11 0.07 9.84 -1.85
C LEU A 11 0.52 9.43 -3.26
N ASN A 12 0.65 10.39 -4.17
CA ASN A 12 1.18 10.13 -5.51
C ASN A 12 2.65 9.68 -5.47
N ALA A 13 3.47 10.33 -4.65
CA ALA A 13 4.86 9.94 -4.47
C ALA A 13 4.99 8.54 -3.84
N LEU A 14 4.19 8.26 -2.81
CA LEU A 14 4.13 6.94 -2.17
C LEU A 14 3.70 5.85 -3.17
N TYR A 15 2.64 6.11 -3.95
CA TYR A 15 2.16 5.20 -4.99
C TYR A 15 3.25 4.93 -6.03
N ALA A 16 3.92 5.96 -6.54
CA ALA A 16 4.98 5.81 -7.53
C ALA A 16 6.13 4.93 -7.03
N SER A 17 6.58 5.14 -5.79
CA SER A 17 7.67 4.35 -5.18
C SER A 17 7.29 2.87 -5.03
N TYR A 18 6.05 2.58 -4.63
CA TYR A 18 5.56 1.21 -4.52
C TYR A 18 5.40 0.54 -5.89
N VAL A 19 4.92 1.27 -6.90
CA VAL A 19 4.82 0.75 -8.28
C VAL A 19 6.21 0.38 -8.82
N GLU A 20 7.21 1.23 -8.62
CA GLU A 20 8.60 0.94 -9.01
C GLU A 20 9.11 -0.33 -8.33
N SER A 21 8.97 -0.42 -7.00
CA SER A 21 9.42 -1.58 -6.22
C SER A 21 8.70 -2.88 -6.61
N ILE A 22 7.40 -2.82 -6.88
CA ILE A 22 6.61 -3.98 -7.33
C ILE A 22 7.07 -4.41 -8.73
N ASN A 23 7.30 -3.46 -9.63
CA ASN A 23 7.78 -3.78 -10.98
C ASN A 23 9.16 -4.45 -10.94
N ASP A 24 10.06 -3.98 -10.07
CA ASP A 24 11.37 -4.60 -9.85
C ASP A 24 11.25 -6.02 -9.32
N ALA A 25 10.38 -6.26 -8.33
CA ALA A 25 10.11 -7.60 -7.80
C ALA A 25 9.52 -8.54 -8.88
N VAL A 26 8.58 -8.04 -9.69
CA VAL A 26 8.01 -8.81 -10.82
C VAL A 26 9.06 -9.11 -11.89
N ALA A 27 9.95 -8.16 -12.18
CA ALA A 27 11.03 -8.35 -13.15
C ALA A 27 12.06 -9.40 -12.66
N ALA A 28 12.23 -9.52 -11.35
CA ALA A 28 13.06 -10.54 -10.70
C ALA A 28 12.35 -11.89 -10.49
N ASP A 29 11.10 -12.04 -10.96
CA ASP A 29 10.22 -13.19 -10.71
C ASP A 29 9.92 -13.46 -9.22
N ASP A 30 10.11 -12.45 -8.36
CA ASP A 30 9.78 -12.51 -6.94
C ASP A 30 8.33 -12.05 -6.70
N LEU A 31 7.40 -12.94 -7.04
CA LEU A 31 5.97 -12.67 -6.86
C LEU A 31 5.54 -12.62 -5.40
N ALA A 32 6.31 -13.21 -4.49
CA ALA A 32 6.05 -13.15 -3.05
C ALA A 32 6.33 -11.75 -2.52
N LEU A 33 7.48 -11.17 -2.88
CA LEU A 33 7.83 -9.80 -2.54
C LEU A 33 6.86 -8.81 -3.18
N ALA A 34 6.48 -9.00 -4.45
CA ALA A 34 5.49 -8.15 -5.11
C ALA A 34 4.14 -8.13 -4.34
N ALA A 35 3.71 -9.27 -3.80
CA ALA A 35 2.51 -9.35 -2.98
C ALA A 35 2.66 -8.65 -1.62
N GLU A 36 3.82 -8.77 -0.98
CA GLU A 36 4.13 -8.10 0.29
C GLU A 36 4.19 -6.57 0.12
N LEU A 37 4.79 -6.09 -0.97
CA LEU A 37 4.86 -4.68 -1.30
C LEU A 37 3.47 -4.09 -1.57
N ALA A 38 2.65 -4.77 -2.37
CA ALA A 38 1.26 -4.36 -2.61
C ALA A 38 0.46 -4.21 -1.32
N ASP A 39 0.66 -5.14 -0.40
CA ASP A 39 -0.03 -5.19 0.88
C ASP A 39 0.51 -4.13 1.87
N SER A 40 1.79 -3.80 1.77
CA SER A 40 2.43 -2.72 2.56
C SER A 40 2.01 -1.33 2.09
N TYR A 41 1.85 -1.11 0.78
CA TYR A 41 1.34 0.14 0.23
C TYR A 41 0.00 0.54 0.84
N ASP A 42 -0.95 -0.40 0.92
CA ASP A 42 -2.29 -0.11 1.44
C ASP A 42 -2.22 0.36 2.90
N ARG A 43 -1.37 -0.29 3.72
CA ARG A 43 -1.15 0.10 5.11
C ARG A 43 -0.56 1.50 5.19
N ASP A 44 0.51 1.75 4.46
CA ASP A 44 1.27 2.99 4.55
C ASP A 44 0.45 4.19 4.02
N ALA A 45 -0.34 3.98 2.97
CA ALA A 45 -1.28 4.98 2.46
C ALA A 45 -2.36 5.34 3.49
N ILE A 46 -2.92 4.34 4.19
CA ILE A 46 -3.92 4.56 5.24
C ILE A 46 -3.32 5.32 6.42
N LEU A 47 -2.09 4.99 6.83
CA LEU A 47 -1.38 5.70 7.90
C LEU A 47 -1.11 7.15 7.53
N LEU A 48 -0.60 7.40 6.31
CA LEU A 48 -0.35 8.75 5.83
C LEU A 48 -1.62 9.60 5.80
N MET A 49 -2.74 9.05 5.30
CA MET A 49 -4.03 9.75 5.30
C MET A 49 -4.51 10.04 6.73
N ALA A 50 -4.44 9.06 7.63
CA ALA A 50 -4.88 9.21 9.01
C ALA A 50 -4.04 10.26 9.77
N GLU A 51 -2.73 10.31 9.53
CA GLU A 51 -1.85 11.31 10.12
C GLU A 51 -2.16 12.71 9.58
N ARG A 52 -2.24 12.87 8.25
CA ARG A 52 -2.49 14.18 7.62
C ARG A 52 -3.84 14.77 7.95
N GLU A 53 -4.87 13.94 8.07
CA GLU A 53 -6.24 14.38 8.40
C GLU A 53 -6.48 14.44 9.92
N GLY A 54 -5.52 14.01 10.76
CA GLY A 54 -5.69 13.91 12.21
C GLY A 54 -6.75 12.87 12.62
N ARG A 55 -6.97 11.84 11.79
CA ARG A 55 -8.03 10.83 11.92
C ARG A 55 -7.48 9.44 12.27
N GLN A 56 -6.58 9.39 13.25
CA GLN A 56 -6.03 8.12 13.75
C GLN A 56 -7.11 7.21 14.38
N ASP A 57 -8.26 7.76 14.77
CA ASP A 57 -9.45 7.02 15.20
C ASP A 57 -9.94 6.03 14.13
N LEU A 58 -9.74 6.37 12.85
CA LEU A 58 -10.20 5.56 11.73
C LEU A 58 -9.31 4.35 11.46
N LEU A 59 -8.07 4.29 11.97
CA LEU A 59 -7.15 3.17 11.72
C LEU A 59 -7.78 1.82 12.08
N SER A 60 -8.50 1.76 13.20
CA SER A 60 -9.24 0.58 13.65
C SER A 60 -10.31 0.12 12.63
N HIS A 61 -10.98 1.04 11.95
CA HIS A 61 -11.96 0.75 10.89
C HIS A 61 -11.28 0.16 9.65
N PHE A 62 -10.00 0.46 9.45
CA PHE A 62 -9.17 -0.13 8.42
C PHE A 62 -8.47 -1.41 8.87
N GLY A 63 -8.71 -1.87 10.10
CA GLY A 63 -8.08 -3.06 10.67
C GLY A 63 -6.62 -2.83 11.06
N LEU A 64 -6.24 -1.61 11.39
CA LEU A 64 -4.90 -1.22 11.84
C LEU A 64 -4.92 -0.72 13.29
N THR A 65 -3.84 -0.99 14.03
CA THR A 65 -3.56 -0.39 15.34
C THR A 65 -3.06 1.04 15.15
N GLN A 66 -3.00 1.81 16.25
CA GLN A 66 -2.46 3.18 16.21
C GLN A 66 -0.99 3.23 15.76
N ASP A 67 -0.22 2.16 16.03
CA ASP A 67 1.17 2.03 15.59
C ASP A 67 1.29 1.46 14.15
N GLY A 68 0.17 1.29 13.43
CA GLY A 68 0.17 0.72 12.09
C GLY A 68 0.27 -0.80 12.01
N GLY A 69 0.26 -1.50 13.15
CA GLY A 69 0.16 -2.96 13.19
C GLY A 69 -1.19 -3.44 12.66
N ARG A 70 -1.25 -4.65 12.09
CA ARG A 70 -2.53 -5.20 11.61
C ARG A 70 -3.34 -5.86 12.71
N ILE A 71 -4.58 -5.43 12.85
CA ILE A 71 -5.62 -6.07 13.68
C ILE A 71 -6.34 -7.16 12.87
N SER A 72 -6.49 -6.96 11.55
CA SER A 72 -7.11 -7.94 10.65
C SER A 72 -6.34 -8.04 9.32
N VAL A 73 -6.23 -9.25 8.79
CA VAL A 73 -5.19 -9.63 7.81
C VAL A 73 -5.65 -9.49 6.34
N GLN A 74 -6.94 -9.33 6.05
CA GLN A 74 -7.44 -9.48 4.68
C GLN A 74 -8.43 -8.40 4.25
N ARG A 75 -7.92 -7.39 3.54
CA ARG A 75 -8.69 -6.62 2.56
C ARG A 75 -8.20 -6.93 1.15
N ASP A 76 -9.14 -7.07 0.22
CA ASP A 76 -8.87 -7.35 -1.19
C ASP A 76 -8.75 -6.01 -1.95
N THR A 77 -7.54 -5.47 -1.96
CA THR A 77 -7.24 -4.15 -2.51
C THR A 77 -6.88 -4.22 -4.01
N PRO A 78 -6.92 -3.09 -4.74
CA PRO A 78 -6.60 -3.09 -6.17
C PRO A 78 -5.21 -3.67 -6.49
N LEU A 79 -4.18 -3.36 -5.70
CA LEU A 79 -2.84 -3.90 -5.91
C LEU A 79 -2.76 -5.41 -5.61
N ARG A 80 -3.43 -5.90 -4.55
CA ARG A 80 -3.52 -7.36 -4.31
C ARG A 80 -4.22 -8.09 -5.45
N ARG A 81 -5.27 -7.51 -6.03
CA ARG A 81 -5.95 -8.08 -7.21
C ARG A 81 -5.06 -8.08 -8.45
N LEU A 82 -4.24 -7.04 -8.64
CA LEU A 82 -3.25 -7.00 -9.72
C LEU A 82 -2.21 -8.12 -9.56
N VAL A 83 -1.61 -8.25 -8.37
CA VAL A 83 -0.60 -9.29 -8.10
C VAL A 83 -1.17 -10.69 -8.28
N LYS A 84 -2.38 -10.96 -7.77
CA LYS A 84 -3.08 -12.24 -8.00
C LYS A 84 -3.27 -12.54 -9.50
N SER A 85 -3.67 -11.53 -10.27
CA SER A 85 -3.87 -11.68 -11.72
C SER A 85 -2.55 -11.99 -12.45
N VAL A 86 -1.46 -11.31 -12.09
CA VAL A 86 -0.13 -11.56 -12.66
C VAL A 86 0.36 -12.97 -12.32
N ALA A 87 0.20 -13.40 -11.08
CA ALA A 87 0.57 -14.76 -10.66
C ALA A 87 -0.20 -15.84 -11.44
N ALA A 88 -1.52 -15.65 -11.59
CA ALA A 88 -2.36 -16.57 -12.36
C ALA A 88 -1.94 -16.68 -13.83
N LEU A 89 -1.58 -15.56 -14.47
CA LEU A 89 -1.10 -15.51 -15.85
C LEU A 89 0.26 -16.19 -16.05
N ARG A 90 1.14 -16.16 -15.04
CA ARG A 90 2.47 -16.80 -15.10
C ARG A 90 2.43 -18.31 -14.86
N SER A 91 1.38 -18.80 -14.18
CA SER A 91 1.20 -20.22 -13.87
C SER A 91 0.44 -21.03 -14.94
N ALA A 92 -0.07 -20.38 -15.99
CA ALA A 92 -0.82 -20.97 -17.10
C ALA A 92 0.07 -21.24 -18.32
#